data_AF-A0A3D5JG85-F1
#
_entry.id   AF-A0A3D5JG85-F1
#
_cell.length_a   1.000
_cell.length_b   1.000
_cell.length_c   1.000
_cell.angle_alpha   90.00
_cell.angle_beta   90.00
_cell.angle_gamma   90.00
#
_symmetry.space_group_name_H-M   'P 1'
#
loop_
_entity.id
_entity.type
_entity.pdbx_description
1 polymer ?
#
loop_
_entity_poly.entity_id
_entity_poly.type
_entity_poly.pdbx_seq_one_letter_code
_entity_poly.pdbx_strand_id
1 'polypeptide(L)' 'MDGLSRLFRPRSVAVFGGWWAENVIEQCLKAGFDGDIWPVHPKRDEIHGIPCFRSLSELPSAP' A
#
# COMPACT_ATOMS: atom_id res chain seq x y z
N MET A 1 25.05 -9.86 2.96
CA MET A 1 24.08 -9.83 1.85
C MET A 1 22.69 -9.66 2.47
N ASP A 2 22.33 -8.41 2.81
CA ASP A 2 21.05 -8.05 3.44
C ASP A 2 20.13 -7.26 2.49
N GLY A 3 20.30 -7.46 1.17
CA GLY A 3 19.73 -6.57 0.16
C GLY A 3 18.22 -6.66 -0.04
N LEU A 4 17.55 -7.71 0.43
CA LEU A 4 16.13 -7.98 0.16
C LEU A 4 15.22 -7.90 1.38
N SER A 5 15.75 -7.55 2.55
CA SER A 5 14.95 -7.47 3.78
C SER A 5 13.76 -6.51 3.64
N ARG A 6 13.90 -5.41 2.88
CA ARG A 6 12.80 -4.48 2.58
C ARG A 6 11.70 -5.08 1.72
N LEU A 7 12.02 -6.09 0.89
CA LEU A 7 11.03 -6.76 0.04
C LEU A 7 10.22 -7.78 0.85
N PHE A 8 10.88 -8.57 1.70
CA PHE A 8 10.23 -9.63 2.47
C PHE A 8 9.63 -9.16 3.80
N ARG A 9 10.12 -8.06 4.36
CA ARG A 9 9.67 -7.47 5.63
C ARG A 9 9.51 -5.94 5.51
N PRO A 10 8.65 -5.46 4.59
CA PRO A 10 8.43 -4.04 4.41
C PRO A 10 7.79 -3.43 5.66
N ARG A 11 8.11 -2.15 5.93
CA ARG A 11 7.41 -1.34 6.93
C ARG A 11 6.18 -0.65 6.36
N SER A 12 6.12 -0.54 5.03
CA SER A 12 5.03 0.09 4.29
C SER A 12 4.95 -0.49 2.89
N VAL A 13 3.75 -0.51 2.30
CA VAL A 13 3.54 -0.89 0.90
C VAL A 13 2.67 0.15 0.22
N ALA A 14 3.11 0.64 -0.94
CA ALA A 14 2.29 1.48 -1.81
C ALA A 14 1.63 0.61 -2.88
N VAL A 15 0.29 0.61 -2.94
CA VAL A 15 -0.47 -0.24 -3.85
C VAL A 15 -1.15 0.62 -4.91
N PHE A 16 -0.66 0.51 -6.14
CA PHE A 16 -1.17 1.25 -7.30
C PHE A 16 -2.19 0.44 -8.09
N GLY A 17 -3.31 1.07 -8.44
CA GLY A 17 -4.28 0.50 -9.37
C GLY A 17 -5.72 0.63 -8.92
N GLY A 18 -6.62 -0.04 -9.65
CA GLY A 18 -8.05 -0.09 -9.36
C GLY A 18 -8.43 -1.38 -8.64
N TRP A 19 -9.32 -2.18 -9.24
CA TRP A 19 -9.86 -3.40 -8.66
C TRP A 19 -8.81 -4.36 -8.08
N TRP A 20 -7.69 -4.59 -8.78
CA TRP A 20 -6.63 -5.46 -8.26
C TRP A 20 -5.93 -4.89 -7.03
N ALA A 21 -5.79 -3.57 -6.93
CA ALA A 21 -5.23 -2.93 -5.74
C ALA A 21 -6.14 -3.17 -4.52
N GLU A 22 -7.47 -3.11 -4.71
CA GLU A 22 -8.43 -3.44 -3.65
C GLU A 22 -8.22 -4.86 -3.14
N ASN A 23 -8.11 -5.84 -4.03
CA ASN A 23 -7.88 -7.24 -3.65
C ASN A 23 -6.55 -7.43 -2.88
N VAL A 24 -5.47 -6.78 -3.32
CA VAL A 24 -4.18 -6.84 -2.63
C VAL A 24 -4.27 -6.24 -1.23
N ILE A 25 -4.89 -5.07 -1.11
CA ILE A 25 -5.10 -4.39 0.17
C ILE A 25 -5.94 -5.27 1.10
N GLU A 26 -7.02 -5.86 0.59
CA GLU A 26 -7.87 -6.79 1.35
C GLU A 26 -7.06 -7.98 1.90
N GLN A 27 -6.19 -8.58 1.08
CA GLN A 27 -5.37 -9.70 1.54
C GLN A 27 -4.31 -9.25 2.57
N CYS A 28 -3.70 -8.08 2.39
CA CYS A 28 -2.78 -7.51 3.38
C CYS A 28 -3.46 -7.32 4.74
N LEU A 29 -4.69 -6.80 4.75
CA LEU A 29 -5.49 -6.63 5.97
C LEU A 29 -5.85 -7.98 6.60
N LYS A 30 -6.33 -8.95 5.82
CA LYS A 30 -6.67 -10.30 6.31
C LYS A 30 -5.45 -11.06 6.85
N ALA A 31 -4.29 -10.85 6.27
CA ALA A 31 -3.03 -11.44 6.70
C ALA A 31 -2.47 -10.79 7.98
N GLY A 32 -3.05 -9.69 8.46
CA GLY A 32 -2.54 -8.94 9.59
C GLY A 32 -1.21 -8.25 9.29
N PHE A 33 -1.09 -7.65 8.10
CA PHE A 33 0.10 -6.86 7.78
C PHE A 33 0.21 -5.66 8.73
N ASP A 34 1.25 -5.65 9.56
CA ASP A 34 1.47 -4.64 10.60
C ASP A 34 2.08 -3.32 10.09
N GLY A 35 2.45 -3.27 8.80
CA GLY A 35 3.02 -2.08 8.18
C GLY A 35 1.97 -1.16 7.57
N ASP A 36 2.39 0.04 7.18
CA ASP A 36 1.48 1.00 6.56
C ASP A 36 1.06 0.57 5.15
N ILE A 37 -0.24 0.64 4.87
CA ILE A 37 -0.77 0.40 3.52
C ILE A 37 -1.13 1.76 2.93
N TRP A 38 -0.55 2.08 1.78
CA TRP A 38 -0.81 3.34 1.06
C TRP A 38 -1.47 3.04 -0.30
N PRO A 39 -2.80 3.04 -0.38
CA PRO A 39 -3.50 2.95 -1.65
C PRO A 39 -3.20 4.19 -2.49
N VAL A 40 -2.88 4.03 -3.77
CA VAL A 40 -2.66 5.15 -4.68
C VAL A 40 -3.57 5.05 -5.89
N HIS A 41 -4.50 5.99 -5.98
CA HIS A 41 -5.49 6.05 -7.05
C HIS A 41 -5.90 7.49 -7.36
N PRO A 42 -5.95 7.91 -8.64
CA PRO A 42 -6.15 9.31 -9.02
C PRO A 42 -7.55 9.86 -8.71
N LYS A 43 -8.55 8.99 -8.51
CA LYS A 43 -9.97 9.39 -8.41
C LYS A 43 -10.73 8.87 -7.19
N ARG A 44 -10.17 7.88 -6.48
CA ARG A 44 -10.87 7.26 -5.34
C ARG A 44 -10.37 7.90 -4.08
N ASP A 45 -11.26 8.11 -3.12
CA ASP A 45 -10.91 8.77 -1.87
C ASP A 45 -10.45 7.76 -0.82
N GLU A 46 -10.96 6.52 -0.88
CA GLU A 46 -10.56 5.43 0.00
C GLU A 46 -10.69 4.05 -0.68
N ILE A 47 -9.96 3.08 -0.14
CA ILE A 47 -10.07 1.64 -0.44
C ILE A 47 -10.06 0.89 0.90
N HIS A 48 -11.09 0.07 1.16
CA HIS A 48 -11.26 -0.65 2.43
C HIS A 48 -11.14 0.25 3.69
N GLY A 49 -11.63 1.50 3.59
CA GLY A 49 -11.57 2.49 4.68
C GLY A 49 -10.19 3.15 4.87
N ILE A 50 -9.20 2.84 4.01
CA ILE A 50 -7.88 3.46 4.01
C ILE A 50 -7.87 4.61 2.99
N PRO A 51 -7.52 5.85 3.39
CA PRO A 51 -7.44 6.99 2.48
C PRO A 51 -6.46 6.74 1.32
N CYS A 52 -6.87 7.10 0.11
CA CYS A 52 -6.01 7.03 -1.06
C CYS A 52 -5.16 8.29 -1.23
N PHE A 53 -3.90 8.09 -1.60
CA PHE A 53 -3.07 9.15 -2.17
C PHE A 53 -3.38 9.30 -3.67
N ARG A 54 -3.23 10.51 -4.23
CA ARG A 54 -3.45 10.74 -5.68
C ARG A 54 -2.24 10.37 -6.51
N SER A 55 -1.04 10.45 -5.92
CA SER A 55 0.23 10.21 -6.62
C SER A 55 1.36 9.78 -5.68
N LEU A 56 2.46 9.26 -6.25
CA LEU A 56 3.67 8.87 -5.50
C LEU A 56 4.28 10.02 -4.69
N SER A 57 4.20 11.26 -5.20
CA SER A 57 4.78 12.43 -4.54
C SER A 57 4.06 12.85 -3.27
N GLU A 58 2.85 12.35 -3.03
CA GLU A 58 2.09 12.61 -1.81
C GLU A 58 2.38 11.59 -0.71
N LEU A 59 3.16 10.54 -1.00
CA LEU A 59 3.47 9.51 -0.01
C LEU A 59 4.33 10.08 1.14
N PRO A 60 4.10 9.65 2.40
CA PRO A 60 4.83 10.16 3.55
C PRO A 60 6.34 9.84 3.52
N SER A 61 6.71 8.72 2.88
CA SER A 61 8.11 8.31 2.69
C SER A 61 8.22 7.28 1.56
N ALA A 62 9.45 6.90 1.20
CA ALA A 62 9.68 5.84 0.23
C ALA A 62 9.33 4.47 0.85
N PRO A 63 8.51 3.63 0.18
CA PRO A 63 8.16 2.30 0.67
C PRO A 63 9.36 1.33 0.67
#